data_AF-A0A520GFL3-F1
#
_entry.id   AF-A0A520GFL3-F1
#
_cell.length_a   1.000
_cell.length_b   1.000
_cell.length_c   1.000
_cell.angle_alpha   90.00
_cell.angle_beta   90.00
_cell.angle_gamma   90.00
#
_symmetry.space_group_name_H-M   'P 1'
#
loop_
_entity.id
_entity.type
_entity.pdbx_description
1 polymer ?
#
loop_
_entity_poly.entity_id
_entity_poly.type
_entity_poly.pdbx_seq_one_letter_code
_entity_poly.pdbx_strand_id
1 'polypeptide(L)'
;MPIRISSLKKRIADNGSMLHQARMDRIHAQGADPEPSDAEKALAEERRLLKEEQARRQARAQQPGPTALEKLVRTHHAEGNEKPKASKAAKEAKAPKDAKSGKSRGLTRAEKHAAKAAALDAARRTGKKSAKP
;
A
#
# COMPACT_ATOMS: atom_id res chain seq x y z
N MET A 1 -13.55 22.57 -7.26
CA MET A 1 -13.44 21.13 -7.57
C MET A 1 -12.05 20.63 -7.19
N PRO A 2 -11.89 19.50 -6.49
CA PRO A 2 -10.56 18.97 -6.16
C PRO A 2 -9.87 18.42 -7.42
N ILE A 3 -8.63 18.84 -7.66
CA ILE A 3 -7.77 18.31 -8.73
C ILE A 3 -7.36 16.89 -8.32
N ARG A 4 -7.95 15.88 -8.96
CA ARG A 4 -7.57 14.48 -8.74
C ARG A 4 -6.26 14.20 -9.46
N ILE A 5 -5.13 14.44 -8.79
CA ILE A 5 -3.83 14.03 -9.30
C ILE A 5 -3.83 12.50 -9.39
N SER A 6 -3.60 11.96 -10.59
CA SER A 6 -3.53 10.53 -10.85
C SER A 6 -2.49 9.87 -9.93
N SER A 7 -2.81 8.71 -9.36
CA SER A 7 -1.85 7.97 -8.53
C SER A 7 -0.62 7.56 -9.35
N LEU A 8 0.53 7.35 -8.69
CA LEU A 8 1.77 6.91 -9.35
C LEU A 8 1.56 5.65 -10.21
N LYS A 9 0.81 4.67 -9.70
CA LYS A 9 0.47 3.45 -10.44
C LYS A 9 -0.35 3.74 -11.69
N LYS A 10 -1.30 4.67 -11.60
CA LYS A 10 -2.09 5.09 -12.76
C LYS A 10 -1.22 5.76 -13.82
N ARG A 11 -0.33 6.67 -13.42
CA ARG A 11 0.64 7.29 -14.36
C ARG A 11 1.51 6.25 -15.09
N ILE A 12 2.02 5.25 -14.38
CA ILE A 12 2.81 4.16 -14.98
C ILE A 12 1.98 3.33 -15.97
N ALA A 13 0.70 3.07 -15.65
CA ALA A 13 -0.20 2.33 -16.53
C ALA A 13 -0.55 3.15 -17.78
N ASP A 14 -0.91 4.42 -17.61
CA ASP A 14 -1.29 5.33 -18.70
C ASP A 14 -0.10 5.52 -19.66
N ASN A 15 1.09 5.86 -19.15
CA ASN A 15 2.32 5.94 -19.97
C ASN A 15 2.63 4.60 -20.67
N GLY A 16 2.45 3.47 -19.97
CA GLY A 16 2.64 2.14 -20.55
C GLY A 16 1.71 1.86 -21.73
N SER A 17 0.45 2.28 -21.64
CA SER A 17 -0.52 2.16 -22.74
C SER A 17 -0.16 3.06 -23.92
N MET A 18 0.25 4.31 -23.66
CA MET A 18 0.68 5.24 -24.69
C MET A 18 1.92 4.73 -25.44
N LEU A 19 2.91 4.20 -24.70
CA LEU A 19 4.11 3.62 -25.31
C LEU A 19 3.78 2.39 -26.16
N HIS A 20 2.86 1.54 -25.70
CA HIS A 20 2.42 0.39 -26.49
C HIS A 20 1.71 0.83 -27.77
N GLN A 21 0.80 1.79 -27.67
CA GLN A 21 0.07 2.33 -28.81
C GLN A 21 1.01 2.97 -29.84
N ALA A 22 1.91 3.85 -29.41
CA ALA A 22 2.91 4.46 -30.29
C ALA A 22 3.78 3.40 -31.01
N ARG A 23 4.17 2.34 -30.30
CA ARG A 23 4.90 1.21 -30.92
C ARG A 23 4.05 0.47 -31.96
N MET A 24 2.78 0.19 -31.66
CA MET A 24 1.89 -0.48 -32.62
C MET A 24 1.66 0.38 -33.86
N ASP A 25 1.44 1.69 -33.68
CA ASP A 25 1.26 2.64 -34.76
C ASP A 25 2.50 2.70 -35.66
N ARG A 26 3.70 2.72 -35.05
CA ARG A 26 4.97 2.63 -35.78
C ARG A 26 5.07 1.33 -36.57
N ILE A 27 4.76 0.19 -35.95
CA ILE A 27 4.83 -1.12 -36.60
C ILE A 27 3.88 -1.19 -37.79
N HIS A 28 2.67 -0.66 -37.65
CA HIS A 28 1.69 -0.64 -38.73
C HIS A 28 2.09 0.30 -39.86
N ALA A 29 2.76 1.42 -39.57
CA ALA A 29 3.15 2.41 -40.57
C ALA A 29 4.46 2.07 -41.31
N GLN A 30 5.45 1.52 -40.61
CA GLN A 30 6.83 1.42 -41.08
C GLN A 30 7.42 -0.01 -40.97
N GLY A 31 6.67 -0.98 -40.46
CA GLY A 31 7.13 -2.36 -40.24
C GLY A 31 7.77 -2.59 -38.86
N ALA A 32 8.30 -3.78 -38.61
CA ALA A 32 8.78 -4.18 -37.28
C ALA A 32 10.15 -3.58 -36.88
N ASP A 33 11.02 -3.35 -37.88
CA ASP A 33 12.41 -2.94 -37.68
C ASP A 33 12.75 -1.43 -37.64
N PRO A 34 11.82 -0.46 -37.84
CA PRO A 34 12.17 0.95 -37.76
C PRO A 34 12.51 1.32 -36.32
N GLU A 35 13.51 2.19 -36.19
CA GLU A 35 13.95 2.73 -34.91
C GLU A 35 12.80 3.47 -34.18
N PRO A 36 12.74 3.39 -32.84
CA PRO A 36 11.75 4.15 -32.08
C PRO A 36 11.89 5.64 -32.32
N SER A 37 10.74 6.29 -32.54
CA SER A 37 10.69 7.75 -32.61
C SER A 37 11.14 8.39 -31.30
N ASP A 38 11.54 9.66 -31.35
CA ASP A 38 11.95 10.40 -30.14
C ASP A 38 10.80 10.50 -29.12
N ALA A 39 9.55 10.50 -29.59
CA ALA A 39 8.37 10.43 -28.72
C ALA A 39 8.28 9.08 -27.97
N GLU A 40 8.54 7.96 -28.64
CA GLU A 40 8.59 6.65 -27.99
C GLU A 40 9.74 6.56 -26.98
N LYS A 41 10.91 7.12 -27.31
CA LYS A 41 12.06 7.17 -26.40
C LYS A 41 11.72 7.98 -25.15
N ALA A 42 11.13 9.16 -25.31
CA ALA A 42 10.70 10.00 -24.18
C ALA A 42 9.69 9.28 -23.28
N LEU A 43 8.70 8.59 -23.86
CA LEU A 43 7.74 7.79 -23.10
C LEU A 43 8.43 6.63 -22.34
N ALA A 44 9.42 5.98 -22.95
CA ALA A 44 10.17 4.91 -22.32
C ALA A 44 11.04 5.41 -21.15
N GLU A 45 11.68 6.57 -21.29
CA GLU A 45 12.45 7.24 -20.24
C GLU A 45 11.56 7.68 -19.08
N GLU A 46 10.42 8.31 -19.38
CA GLU A 46 9.44 8.71 -18.36
C GLU A 46 8.97 7.48 -17.56
N ARG A 47 8.68 6.37 -18.25
CA ARG A 47 8.28 5.11 -17.59
C ARG A 47 9.36 4.60 -16.64
N ARG A 48 10.62 4.70 -17.04
CA ARG A 48 11.77 4.29 -16.22
C ARG A 48 11.83 5.12 -14.95
N LEU A 49 11.76 6.45 -15.07
CA LEU A 49 11.75 7.37 -13.92
C LEU A 49 10.59 7.08 -12.96
N LEU A 50 9.39 6.83 -13.49
CA LEU A 50 8.22 6.52 -12.66
C LEU A 50 8.39 5.18 -11.91
N LYS A 51 9.00 4.17 -12.54
CA LYS A 51 9.31 2.89 -11.89
C LYS A 51 10.41 3.03 -10.84
N GLU A 52 11.42 3.85 -11.07
CA GLU A 52 12.45 4.18 -10.07
C GLU A 52 11.82 4.87 -8.86
N GLU A 53 10.89 5.81 -9.07
CA GLU A 53 10.12 6.43 -7.99
C GLU A 53 9.29 5.39 -7.22
N GLN A 54 8.64 4.46 -7.93
CA GLN A 54 7.87 3.39 -7.31
C GLN A 54 8.76 2.48 -6.46
N ALA A 55 9.92 2.08 -6.98
CA ALA A 55 10.89 1.25 -6.26
C ALA A 55 11.40 1.97 -5.01
N ARG A 56 11.71 3.27 -5.11
CA ARG A 56 12.11 4.09 -3.95
C ARG A 56 11.04 4.14 -2.87
N ARG A 57 9.77 4.32 -3.25
CA ARG A 57 8.64 4.31 -2.30
C ARG A 57 8.46 2.94 -1.65
N GLN A 58 8.62 1.86 -2.42
CA GLN A 58 8.54 0.49 -1.89
C GLN A 58 9.70 0.18 -0.95
N ALA A 59 10.93 0.56 -1.30
CA ALA A 59 12.09 0.39 -0.45
C ALA A 59 11.92 1.12 0.88
N ARG A 60 11.45 2.37 0.86
CA ARG A 60 11.15 3.14 2.08
C ARG A 60 10.04 2.50 2.93
N ALA A 61 9.03 1.90 2.30
CA ALA A 61 7.95 1.22 3.02
C ALA A 61 8.37 -0.13 3.61
N GLN A 62 9.41 -0.77 3.07
CA GLN A 62 9.99 -2.01 3.58
C GLN A 62 10.95 -1.78 4.75
N GLN A 63 11.47 -0.56 4.91
CA GLN A 63 12.25 -0.21 6.10
C GLN A 63 11.37 -0.31 7.35
N PRO A 64 11.89 -0.86 8.46
CA PRO A 64 11.16 -0.88 9.72
C PRO A 64 10.76 0.56 10.08
N GLY A 65 9.46 0.77 10.22
CA GLY A 65 8.95 2.07 10.65
C GLY A 65 9.46 2.41 12.05
N PRO A 66 9.53 3.71 12.41
CA PRO A 66 10.05 4.10 13.71
C PRO A 66 9.26 3.43 14.82
N THR A 67 9.98 2.97 15.84
CA THR A 67 9.39 2.28 16.99
C THR A 67 8.41 3.19 17.72
N ALA A 68 7.49 2.63 18.51
CA ALA A 68 6.53 3.44 19.26
C ALA A 68 7.23 4.43 20.21
N LEU A 69 8.39 4.04 20.76
CA LEU A 69 9.24 4.91 21.57
C LEU A 69 9.86 6.04 20.74
N GLU A 70 10.40 5.75 19.55
CA GLU A 70 10.92 6.80 18.64
C GLU A 70 9.85 7.79 18.18
N LYS A 71 8.62 7.32 17.99
CA LYS A 71 7.48 8.19 17.66
C LYS A 71 7.08 9.08 18.84
N LEU A 72 7.19 8.57 20.07
CA LEU A 72 6.87 9.30 21.30
C LEU A 72 7.92 10.37 21.61
N VAL A 73 9.21 10.10 21.36
CA VAL A 73 10.31 11.07 21.59
C VAL A 73 10.13 12.32 20.73
N ARG A 74 9.66 12.18 19.49
CA ARG A 74 9.45 13.33 18.57
C ARG A 74 8.29 14.25 18.98
N THR A 75 7.41 13.84 19.89
CA THR A 75 6.31 14.67 20.39
C THR A 75 6.56 15.31 21.76
N HIS A 76 7.70 15.03 22.40
CA HIS A 76 7.99 15.49 23.78
C HIS A 76 9.19 16.41 23.95
N HIS A 77 9.96 16.72 22.91
CA HIS A 77 10.94 17.80 22.98
C HIS A 77 10.23 19.15 22.82
N ALA A 78 9.47 19.55 23.84
CA ALA A 78 9.37 20.95 24.16
C ALA A 78 10.75 21.34 24.73
N GLU A 79 11.49 22.15 23.98
CA GLU A 79 12.72 22.80 24.42
C GLU A 79 12.54 23.29 25.87
N GLY A 80 13.38 22.75 26.77
CA GLY A 80 13.33 23.04 28.19
C GLY A 80 13.63 24.51 28.44
N ASN A 81 12.59 25.31 28.68
CA ASN A 81 12.75 26.59 29.34
C ASN A 81 12.99 26.32 30.83
N GLU A 82 14.25 26.38 31.23
CA GLU A 82 14.69 26.40 32.61
C GLU A 82 14.00 27.52 33.39
N LYS A 83 13.12 27.17 34.34
CA LYS A 83 12.85 28.00 35.52
C LYS A 83 12.65 27.10 36.74
N PRO A 84 13.47 27.24 37.80
CA PRO A 84 13.27 26.48 39.03
C PRO A 84 12.29 27.23 39.94
N LYS A 85 11.37 26.50 40.59
CA LYS A 85 11.08 26.58 42.04
C LYS A 85 9.80 25.83 42.45
N ALA A 86 10.03 24.86 43.34
CA ALA A 86 9.31 24.57 44.59
C ALA A 86 7.84 24.07 44.61
N SER A 87 7.74 22.85 45.15
CA SER A 87 6.79 22.36 46.17
C SER A 87 5.29 22.29 45.88
N LYS A 88 4.74 21.06 45.84
CA LYS A 88 3.86 20.54 46.91
C LYS A 88 3.50 19.06 46.68
N ALA A 89 3.30 18.39 47.80
CA ALA A 89 3.18 16.96 47.97
C ALA A 89 1.88 16.33 47.43
N ALA A 90 2.00 15.02 47.14
CA ALA A 90 1.05 13.95 47.37
C ALA A 90 -0.44 14.16 47.02
N LYS A 91 -0.92 13.40 46.01
CA LYS A 91 -2.20 12.68 46.14
C LYS A 91 -2.29 11.50 45.16
N GLU A 92 -2.24 10.31 45.77
CA GLU A 92 -3.11 9.15 45.55
C GLU A 92 -3.24 8.55 44.14
N ALA A 93 -2.74 7.32 44.07
CA ALA A 93 -3.05 6.31 43.07
C ALA A 93 -4.56 6.16 42.84
N LYS A 94 -4.96 6.17 41.56
CA LYS A 94 -6.15 5.43 41.12
C LYS A 94 -5.70 4.25 40.27
N ALA A 95 -5.96 3.06 40.80
CA ALA A 95 -5.78 1.80 40.10
C ALA A 95 -6.60 1.76 38.79
N PRO A 96 -6.10 1.05 37.75
CA PRO A 96 -6.80 0.88 36.49
C PRO A 96 -8.07 0.04 36.70
N LYS A 97 -9.20 0.49 36.15
CA LYS A 97 -10.42 -0.33 36.10
C LYS A 97 -10.19 -1.55 35.21
N ASP A 98 -10.40 -2.72 35.81
CA ASP A 98 -10.40 -4.02 35.16
C ASP A 98 -11.41 -4.16 34.03
N ALA A 99 -11.08 -5.09 33.15
CA ALA A 99 -11.65 -5.40 31.85
C ALA A 99 -13.15 -5.71 31.84
N LYS A 100 -13.83 -5.24 30.79
CA LYS A 100 -15.03 -5.89 30.25
C LYS A 100 -14.65 -6.60 28.95
N SER A 101 -14.16 -7.83 29.08
CA SER A 101 -13.97 -8.79 27.99
C SER A 101 -15.33 -9.24 27.44
N GLY A 102 -15.98 -8.37 26.65
CA GLY A 102 -17.24 -8.65 25.97
C GLY A 102 -17.01 -9.09 24.53
N LYS A 103 -17.29 -10.36 24.27
CA LYS A 103 -17.22 -11.09 23.00
C LYS A 103 -17.84 -10.35 21.80
N SER A 104 -17.01 -9.94 20.83
CA SER A 104 -17.28 -10.08 19.39
C SER A 104 -16.03 -9.68 18.60
N ARG A 105 -14.94 -10.47 18.71
CA ARG A 105 -13.90 -10.40 17.68
C ARG A 105 -14.54 -10.94 16.40
N GLY A 106 -15.02 -10.03 15.56
CA GLY A 106 -15.39 -10.37 14.19
C GLY A 106 -14.25 -11.14 13.53
N LEU A 107 -14.59 -12.04 12.62
CA LEU A 107 -13.65 -12.97 12.01
C LEU A 107 -12.36 -12.25 11.59
N THR A 108 -11.22 -12.77 12.04
CA THR A 108 -9.92 -12.21 11.66
C THR A 108 -9.73 -12.32 10.15
N ARG A 109 -8.83 -11.52 9.58
CA ARG A 109 -8.56 -11.57 8.14
C ARG A 109 -8.13 -12.98 7.71
N ALA A 110 -7.35 -13.66 8.54
CA ALA A 110 -6.93 -15.04 8.34
C ALA A 110 -8.14 -16.00 8.28
N GLU A 111 -9.06 -15.89 9.24
CA GLU A 111 -10.29 -16.69 9.27
C GLU A 111 -11.18 -16.45 8.04
N LYS A 112 -11.29 -15.20 7.58
CA LYS A 112 -12.02 -14.87 6.34
C LYS A 112 -11.39 -15.52 5.11
N HIS A 113 -10.06 -15.55 5.03
CA HIS A 113 -9.35 -16.21 3.93
C HIS A 113 -9.49 -17.74 4.00
N ALA A 114 -9.41 -18.33 5.19
CA ALA A 114 -9.62 -19.76 5.39
C ALA A 114 -11.04 -20.18 5.00
N ALA A 115 -12.06 -19.43 5.42
CA ALA A 115 -13.45 -19.69 5.05
C ALA A 115 -13.67 -19.58 3.53
N LYS A 116 -13.03 -18.60 2.87
CA LYS A 116 -13.11 -18.45 1.41
C LYS A 116 -12.43 -19.61 0.68
N ALA A 117 -11.28 -20.07 1.15
CA ALA A 117 -10.59 -21.23 0.58
C ALA A 117 -11.43 -22.50 0.73
N ALA A 118 -11.98 -22.75 1.92
CA ALA A 118 -12.84 -23.89 2.20
C ALA A 118 -14.11 -23.91 1.31
N ALA A 119 -14.72 -22.74 1.09
CA ALA A 119 -15.88 -22.63 0.19
C ALA A 119 -15.54 -22.96 -1.28
N LEU A 120 -14.36 -22.52 -1.75
CA LEU A 120 -13.90 -22.82 -3.11
C LEU A 120 -13.56 -24.31 -3.28
N ASP A 121 -12.97 -24.95 -2.29
CA ASP A 121 -12.67 -26.38 -2.33
C ASP A 121 -13.94 -27.24 -2.21
N ALA A 122 -14.93 -26.80 -1.41
CA ALA A 122 -16.23 -27.44 -1.35
C ALA A 122 -16.94 -27.37 -2.72
N ALA A 123 -16.95 -26.21 -3.37
CA ALA A 123 -17.53 -26.04 -4.70
C ALA A 123 -16.86 -26.92 -5.77
N ARG A 124 -15.53 -27.09 -5.69
CA ARG A 124 -14.77 -28.00 -6.57
C ARG A 124 -15.14 -29.47 -6.35
N ARG A 125 -15.46 -29.86 -5.12
CA ARG A 125 -15.83 -31.24 -4.76
C ARG A 125 -17.29 -31.57 -5.08
N THR A 126 -18.19 -30.58 -5.07
CA THR A 126 -19.61 -30.78 -5.38
C THR A 126 -19.93 -30.78 -6.88
N GLY A 127 -18.98 -30.43 -7.74
CA GLY A 127 -19.12 -30.40 -9.20
C GLY A 127 -19.17 -31.78 -9.90
N LYS A 128 -19.23 -32.89 -9.15
CA LYS A 128 -19.41 -34.24 -9.71
C LYS A 128 -20.69 -34.89 -9.19
N LYS A 129 -21.85 -34.33 -9.56
CA LYS A 129 -23.05 -35.17 -9.70
C LYS A 129 -22.94 -35.85 -11.06
N SER A 130 -22.58 -37.12 -11.02
CA SER A 130 -22.65 -38.08 -12.11
C SER A 130 -23.97 -37.95 -12.86
N ALA A 131 -23.91 -37.63 -14.15
CA ALA A 131 -24.92 -38.07 -15.08
C ALA A 131 -24.84 -39.61 -15.12
N LYS A 132 -25.88 -40.28 -14.62
CA LYS A 132 -26.18 -41.70 -14.83
C LYS A 132 -27.70 -41.87 -14.77
N PRO A 133 -28.27 -42.91 -15.40
CA PRO A 133 -27.63 -43.97 -16.20
C PRO A 133 -27.37 -43.58 -17.66
#